data_AF-A0A953IMN2-F1
#
_entry.id   AF-A0A953IMN2-F1
#
_cell.length_a   1.000
_cell.length_b   1.000
_cell.length_c   1.000
_cell.angle_alpha   90.00
_cell.angle_beta   90.00
_cell.angle_gamma   90.00
#
_symmetry.space_group_name_H-M   'P 1'
#
loop_
_entity.id
_entity.type
_entity.pdbx_description
1 polymer ?
#
loop_
_entity_poly.entity_id
_entity_poly.type
_entity_poly.pdbx_seq_one_letter_code
_entity_poly.pdbx_strand_id
1 'polypeptide(L)'
;MIVEGKLEFEVAWDGKQITGATVHSSRPILACRVLEGKPAAQAVASVPLLYSICGRAQTVAAAAALEAAAGRPMSAAVDRLRELAVAAECAQEHLWRFLIDLPVLLGEPARSARFIAMRRRFDDLRQRAASGTAWWVEAGDT
;
A
#
# COMPACT_ATOMS: atom_id res chain seq x y z
N MET A 1 17.72 0.74 -9.38
CA MET A 1 16.85 1.42 -10.35
C MET A 1 15.46 0.84 -10.18
N ILE A 2 14.49 1.61 -9.69
CA ILE A 2 13.11 1.11 -9.53
C ILE A 2 12.50 1.11 -10.93
N VAL A 3 12.21 -0.07 -11.47
CA VAL A 3 11.50 -0.20 -12.75
C VAL A 3 10.03 0.11 -12.47
N GLU A 4 9.59 1.28 -12.89
CA GLU A 4 8.19 1.67 -12.76
C GLU A 4 7.36 0.94 -13.82
N GLY A 5 6.30 0.25 -13.37
CA GLY A 5 5.38 -0.43 -14.28
C GLY A 5 4.49 0.57 -15.01
N LYS A 6 4.26 0.35 -16.30
CA LYS A 6 3.35 1.17 -17.12
C LYS A 6 2.02 0.44 -17.33
N LEU A 7 0.95 1.22 -17.44
CA LEU A 7 -0.32 0.78 -18.03
C LEU A 7 -0.50 1.51 -19.35
N GLU A 8 -0.70 0.76 -20.42
CA GLU A 8 -1.08 1.26 -21.73
C GLU A 8 -2.52 0.84 -22.01
N PHE A 9 -3.30 1.79 -22.49
CA PHE A 9 -4.70 1.58 -22.82
C PHE A 9 -4.87 1.81 -24.32
N GLU A 10 -5.40 0.82 -25.01
CA GLU A 10 -5.91 0.99 -26.37
C GLU A 10 -7.42 1.08 -26.29
N VAL A 11 -8.01 2.12 -26.87
CA VAL A 11 -9.45 2.37 -26.81
C VAL A 11 -9.97 2.54 -28.24
N ALA A 12 -10.94 1.71 -28.62
CA ALA A 12 -11.65 1.84 -29.89
C ALA A 12 -12.88 2.76 -29.70
N TRP A 13 -13.02 3.74 -30.59
CA TRP A 13 -14.07 4.77 -30.55
C TRP A 13 -14.72 4.90 -31.93
N ASP A 14 -16.05 4.79 -32.02
CA ASP A 14 -16.81 4.81 -33.29
C ASP A 14 -17.34 6.20 -33.70
N GLY A 15 -17.07 7.23 -32.90
CA GLY A 15 -17.59 8.58 -33.07
C GLY A 15 -18.59 8.96 -31.98
N LYS A 16 -19.18 7.98 -31.28
CA LYS A 16 -20.23 8.18 -30.27
C LYS A 16 -19.92 7.49 -28.95
N GLN A 17 -19.31 6.31 -28.99
CA GLN A 17 -19.05 5.51 -27.82
C GLN A 17 -17.75 4.72 -27.94
N ILE A 18 -17.25 4.26 -26.79
CA ILE A 18 -16.16 3.29 -26.72
C ILE A 18 -16.72 1.93 -27.13
N THR A 19 -16.17 1.34 -28.18
CA THR A 19 -16.58 0.02 -28.71
C THR A 19 -15.64 -1.11 -28.30
N GLY A 20 -14.48 -0.77 -27.72
CA GLY A 20 -13.53 -1.74 -27.21
C GLY A 20 -12.43 -1.07 -26.39
N ALA A 21 -11.85 -1.82 -25.46
CA ALA A 21 -10.68 -1.38 -24.70
C ALA A 21 -9.76 -2.56 -24.42
N THR A 22 -8.45 -2.36 -24.63
CA THR A 22 -7.39 -3.31 -24.27
C THR A 22 -6.48 -2.65 -23.26
N VAL A 23 -6.03 -3.42 -22.25
CA VAL A 23 -5.10 -2.95 -21.24
C VAL A 23 -3.82 -3.78 -21.32
N HIS A 24 -2.69 -3.12 -21.56
CA HIS A 24 -1.37 -3.72 -21.50
C HIS A 24 -0.66 -3.24 -20.23
N SER A 25 -0.24 -4.17 -19.36
CA SER A 25 0.48 -3.86 -18.14
C SER A 25 1.91 -4.39 -18.20
N SER A 26 2.88 -3.52 -17.98
CA SER A 26 4.29 -3.91 -17.82
C SER A 26 4.73 -3.97 -16.36
N ARG A 27 3.77 -4.01 -15.42
CA ARG A 27 4.10 -4.06 -13.98
C ARG A 27 5.00 -5.27 -13.69
N PRO A 28 6.16 -5.07 -13.04
CA PRO A 28 7.06 -6.16 -12.70
C PRO A 28 6.47 -6.98 -11.54
N ILE A 29 5.61 -7.96 -11.86
CA ILE A 29 4.94 -8.85 -10.88
C ILE A 29 5.97 -9.69 -10.09
N LEU A 30 7.17 -9.88 -10.64
CA LEU A 30 8.23 -10.70 -10.03
C LEU A 30 9.01 -9.99 -8.90
N ALA A 31 8.69 -8.73 -8.57
CA ALA A 31 9.39 -8.00 -7.50
C ALA A 31 9.33 -8.72 -6.14
N CYS A 32 8.25 -9.46 -5.85
CA CYS A 32 8.12 -10.25 -4.63
C CYS A 32 9.09 -11.42 -4.55
N ARG A 33 9.68 -11.89 -5.66
CA ARG A 33 10.63 -13.03 -5.65
C ARG A 33 11.87 -12.77 -4.82
N VAL A 34 12.22 -11.51 -4.58
CA VAL A 34 13.32 -11.16 -3.68
C VAL A 34 13.08 -11.64 -2.24
N LEU A 35 11.84 -12.00 -1.89
CA LEU A 35 11.49 -12.57 -0.59
C LEU A 35 11.78 -14.07 -0.51
N GLU A 36 11.92 -14.76 -1.65
CA GLU A 36 12.17 -16.19 -1.71
C GLU A 36 13.52 -16.53 -1.04
N GLY A 37 13.53 -17.58 -0.22
CA GLY A 37 14.73 -18.03 0.52
C GLY A 37 15.09 -17.16 1.73
N LYS A 38 14.38 -16.07 2.02
CA LYS A 38 14.61 -15.27 3.24
C LYS A 38 13.96 -15.90 4.48
N PRO A 39 14.57 -15.77 5.66
CA PRO A 39 13.88 -16.03 6.93
C PRO A 39 12.62 -15.16 7.06
N ALA A 40 11.57 -15.68 7.70
CA ALA A 40 10.26 -15.03 7.82
C ALA A 40 10.34 -13.58 8.31
N ALA A 41 11.07 -13.33 9.41
CA ALA A 41 11.26 -12.00 9.96
C ALA A 41 11.95 -11.04 8.96
N GLN A 42 12.95 -11.52 8.21
CA GLN A 42 13.65 -10.72 7.20
C GLN A 42 12.78 -10.45 5.97
N ALA A 43 11.95 -11.42 5.58
CA ALA A 43 11.00 -11.26 4.48
C ALA A 43 10.02 -10.13 4.79
N VAL A 44 9.37 -10.16 5.97
CA VAL A 44 8.41 -9.13 6.38
C VAL A 44 9.06 -7.75 6.49
N ALA A 45 10.26 -7.66 7.06
CA ALA A 45 10.99 -6.39 7.14
C ALA A 45 11.35 -5.80 5.76
N SER A 46 11.47 -6.64 4.73
CA SER A 46 11.78 -6.21 3.35
C SER A 46 10.55 -5.70 2.59
N VAL A 47 9.34 -6.15 2.95
CA VAL A 47 8.09 -5.82 2.25
C VAL A 47 7.82 -4.31 2.08
N PRO A 48 7.91 -3.46 3.12
CA PRO A 48 7.63 -2.02 2.96
C PRO A 48 8.66 -1.30 2.09
N LEU A 49 9.85 -1.89 1.89
CA LEU A 49 10.87 -1.35 0.99
C LEU A 49 10.56 -1.66 -0.49
N LEU A 50 9.88 -2.77 -0.75
CA LEU A 50 9.46 -3.18 -2.09
C LEU A 50 8.20 -2.45 -2.55
N TYR A 51 7.28 -2.21 -1.62
CA TYR A 51 5.98 -1.62 -1.89
C TYR A 51 5.86 -0.28 -1.18
N SER A 52 6.63 0.72 -1.60
CA SER A 52 6.73 2.01 -0.89
C SER A 52 5.41 2.79 -0.79
N ILE A 53 4.48 2.57 -1.73
CA ILE A 53 3.17 3.23 -1.75
C ILE A 53 2.20 2.56 -0.75
N CYS A 54 2.09 1.23 -0.79
CA CYS A 54 1.18 0.43 0.03
C CYS A 54 1.91 -0.41 1.09
N GLY A 55 3.01 0.12 1.63
CA GLY A 55 3.98 -0.65 2.41
C GLY A 55 3.38 -1.24 3.67
N ARG A 56 2.41 -0.56 4.28
CA ARG A 56 1.73 -1.04 5.48
C ARG A 56 0.73 -2.13 5.16
N ALA A 57 -0.12 -1.93 4.15
CA ALA A 57 -1.05 -2.95 3.71
C ALA A 57 -0.32 -4.24 3.34
N GLN A 58 0.80 -4.12 2.63
CA GLN A 58 1.61 -5.28 2.27
C GLN A 58 2.29 -5.91 3.48
N THR A 59 2.76 -5.11 4.45
CA THR A 59 3.35 -5.65 5.69
C THR A 59 2.31 -6.41 6.53
N VAL A 60 1.09 -5.89 6.62
CA VAL A 60 -0.05 -6.57 7.28
C VAL A 60 -0.37 -7.89 6.56
N ALA A 61 -0.44 -7.87 5.23
CA ALA A 61 -0.68 -9.07 4.43
C ALA A 61 0.42 -10.13 4.62
N ALA A 62 1.69 -9.70 4.65
CA ALA A 62 2.82 -10.60 4.88
C ALA A 62 2.79 -11.21 6.29
N ALA A 63 2.47 -10.43 7.32
CA ALA A 63 2.31 -10.94 8.68
C ALA A 63 1.16 -11.96 8.78
N ALA A 64 0.00 -11.64 8.21
CA ALA A 64 -1.15 -12.54 8.18
C ALA A 64 -0.85 -13.85 7.43
N ALA A 65 -0.07 -13.79 6.34
CA ALA A 65 0.36 -14.97 5.61
C ALA A 65 1.26 -15.89 6.44
N LEU A 66 2.20 -15.33 7.21
CA LEU A 66 3.03 -16.11 8.13
C LEU A 66 2.25 -16.73 9.28
N GLU A 67 1.30 -16.00 9.86
CA GLU A 67 0.40 -16.49 10.91
C GLU A 67 -0.45 -17.66 10.41
N ALA A 68 -1.00 -17.53 9.21
CA ALA A 68 -1.75 -18.61 8.56
C ALA A 68 -0.87 -19.84 8.29
N ALA A 69 0.35 -19.63 7.79
CA ALA A 69 1.30 -20.72 7.55
C ALA A 69 1.75 -21.43 8.84
N ALA A 70 1.85 -20.68 9.94
CA ALA A 70 2.18 -21.22 11.26
C ALA A 70 0.98 -21.83 12.00
N GLY A 71 -0.25 -21.65 11.50
CA GLY A 71 -1.48 -22.03 12.21
C GLY A 71 -1.73 -21.26 13.50
N ARG A 72 -1.18 -20.04 13.62
CA ARG A 72 -1.23 -19.19 14.83
C ARG A 72 -1.86 -17.83 14.49
N PRO A 73 -3.19 -17.73 14.36
CA PRO A 73 -3.85 -16.45 14.09
C PRO A 73 -3.70 -15.50 15.28
N MET A 74 -3.62 -14.20 14.99
CA MET A 74 -3.60 -13.16 16.02
C MET A 74 -4.98 -12.92 16.64
N SER A 75 -4.99 -12.19 17.76
CA SER A 75 -6.24 -11.79 18.41
C SER A 75 -7.00 -10.74 17.57
N ALA A 76 -8.33 -10.71 17.71
CA ALA A 76 -9.17 -9.71 17.05
C ALA A 76 -8.78 -8.25 17.37
N ALA A 77 -8.16 -8.00 18.53
CA ALA A 77 -7.65 -6.68 18.89
C ALA A 77 -6.48 -6.25 17.99
N VAL A 78 -5.58 -7.19 17.67
CA VAL A 78 -4.46 -6.96 16.74
C VAL A 78 -4.98 -6.74 15.32
N ASP A 79 -5.96 -7.53 14.87
CA ASP A 79 -6.56 -7.37 13.55
C ASP A 79 -7.23 -6.01 13.38
N ARG A 80 -7.97 -5.54 14.39
CA ARG A 80 -8.56 -4.20 14.38
C ARG A 80 -7.51 -3.09 14.26
N LEU A 81 -6.38 -3.23 14.94
CA LEU A 81 -5.27 -2.27 14.82
C LEU A 81 -4.65 -2.29 13.41
N ARG A 82 -4.52 -3.48 12.81
CA ARG A 82 -4.05 -3.66 11.43
C ARG A 82 -5.01 -3.03 10.41
N GLU A 83 -6.31 -3.27 10.55
CA GLU A 83 -7.34 -2.64 9.71
C GLU A 83 -7.28 -1.11 9.78
N LEU A 84 -7.18 -0.54 10.98
CA LEU A 84 -7.02 0.91 11.15
C LEU A 84 -5.73 1.43 10.49
N ALA A 85 -4.64 0.67 10.60
CA ALA A 85 -3.37 1.03 9.98
C ALA A 85 -3.46 1.06 8.44
N VAL A 86 -4.15 0.08 7.85
CA VAL A 86 -4.44 0.00 6.40
C VAL A 86 -5.39 1.13 5.98
N ALA A 87 -6.48 1.35 6.71
CA ALA A 87 -7.42 2.43 6.42
C ALA A 87 -6.74 3.81 6.44
N ALA A 88 -5.80 4.04 7.36
CA ALA A 88 -5.02 5.28 7.42
C ALA A 88 -4.01 5.43 6.26
N GLU A 89 -3.50 4.33 5.70
CA GLU A 89 -2.70 4.35 4.47
C GLU A 89 -3.59 4.68 3.26
N CYS A 90 -4.71 3.97 3.11
CA CYS A 90 -5.69 4.25 2.06
C CYS A 90 -6.17 5.70 2.10
N ALA A 91 -6.51 6.24 3.27
CA ALA A 91 -6.94 7.63 3.41
C ALA A 91 -5.89 8.63 2.89
N GLN A 92 -4.61 8.38 3.13
CA GLN A 92 -3.54 9.23 2.59
C GLN A 92 -3.48 9.17 1.07
N GLU A 93 -3.61 7.98 0.46
CA GLU A 93 -3.62 7.84 -1.01
C GLU A 93 -4.82 8.54 -1.64
N HIS A 94 -6.00 8.42 -1.03
CA HIS A 94 -7.18 9.16 -1.49
C HIS A 94 -6.98 10.67 -1.39
N LEU A 95 -6.35 11.15 -0.32
CA LEU A 95 -6.03 12.57 -0.18
C LEU A 95 -5.04 13.06 -1.22
N TRP A 96 -4.06 12.23 -1.62
CA TRP A 96 -3.21 12.54 -2.77
C TRP A 96 -4.09 12.74 -4.00
N ARG A 97 -4.94 11.77 -4.31
CA ARG A 97 -5.80 11.82 -5.50
C ARG A 97 -6.69 13.07 -5.52
N PHE A 98 -7.31 13.42 -4.41
CA PHE A 98 -8.25 14.55 -4.31
C PHE A 98 -7.59 15.93 -4.20
N LEU A 99 -6.38 16.00 -3.65
CA LEU A 99 -5.71 17.29 -3.41
C LEU A 99 -4.63 17.61 -4.44
N ILE A 100 -4.10 16.60 -5.14
CA ILE A 100 -3.01 16.77 -6.10
C ILE A 100 -3.49 16.47 -7.51
N ASP A 101 -3.86 15.23 -7.81
CA ASP A 101 -4.10 14.82 -9.20
C ASP A 101 -5.42 15.37 -9.76
N LEU A 102 -6.52 15.17 -9.03
CA LEU A 102 -7.86 15.51 -9.53
C LEU A 102 -8.03 17.00 -9.81
N PRO A 103 -7.57 17.93 -8.95
CA PRO A 103 -7.62 19.36 -9.27
C PRO A 103 -6.95 19.68 -10.60
N VAL A 104 -5.73 19.15 -10.83
CA VAL A 104 -4.99 19.39 -12.07
C VAL A 104 -5.74 18.86 -13.29
N LEU A 105 -6.34 17.67 -13.19
CA LEU A 105 -7.17 17.11 -14.26
C LEU A 105 -8.43 17.95 -14.57
N LEU A 106 -8.91 18.70 -13.59
CA LEU A 106 -10.05 19.61 -13.73
C LEU A 106 -9.64 21.04 -14.12
N GLY A 107 -8.35 21.30 -14.37
CA GLY A 107 -7.84 22.64 -14.68
C GLY A 107 -7.66 23.56 -13.47
N GLU A 108 -7.74 23.02 -12.26
CA GLU A 108 -7.58 23.73 -10.99
C GLU A 108 -6.16 23.51 -10.40
N PRO A 109 -5.64 24.44 -9.58
CA PRO A 109 -4.33 24.27 -8.98
C PRO A 109 -4.32 23.15 -7.91
N ALA A 110 -3.22 22.40 -7.86
CA ALA A 110 -2.97 21.43 -6.80
C ALA A 110 -2.90 22.10 -5.41
N ARG A 111 -3.44 21.42 -4.40
CA ARG A 111 -3.56 21.89 -3.01
C ARG A 111 -2.45 21.32 -2.13
N SER A 112 -1.21 21.40 -2.60
CA SER A 112 -0.03 20.72 -2.02
C SER A 112 0.20 21.04 -0.54
N ALA A 113 -0.01 22.29 -0.12
CA ALA A 113 0.14 22.68 1.28
C ALA A 113 -0.83 21.92 2.21
N ARG A 114 -2.09 21.77 1.79
CA ARG A 114 -3.13 21.03 2.54
C ARG A 114 -2.81 19.54 2.58
N PHE A 115 -2.31 18.98 1.48
CA PHE A 115 -1.87 17.58 1.44
C PHE A 115 -0.70 17.33 2.41
N ILE A 116 0.34 18.18 2.38
CA ILE A 116 1.49 18.05 3.30
C ILE A 116 1.06 18.15 4.76
N ALA A 117 0.19 19.11 5.10
CA ALA A 117 -0.31 19.27 6.46
C ALA A 117 -1.08 18.03 6.92
N MET A 118 -1.91 17.45 6.06
CA MET A 118 -2.67 16.25 6.39
C MET A 118 -1.77 15.01 6.48
N ARG A 119 -0.81 14.85 5.56
CA ARG A 119 0.17 13.77 5.59
C ARG A 119 0.94 13.74 6.92
N ARG A 120 1.42 14.90 7.38
CA ARG A 120 2.08 15.02 8.69
C ARG A 120 1.21 14.55 9.86
N ARG A 121 -0.10 14.83 9.82
CA ARG A 121 -1.04 14.35 10.86
C ARG A 121 -1.19 12.84 10.82
N PHE A 122 -1.28 12.24 9.62
CA PHE A 122 -1.27 10.78 9.50
C PHE A 122 0.06 10.18 9.99
N ASP A 123 1.20 10.79 9.68
CA ASP A 123 2.51 10.35 10.14
C ASP A 123 2.66 10.40 11.67
N ASP A 124 2.17 11.45 12.32
CA ASP A 124 2.15 11.57 13.80
C ASP A 124 1.23 10.50 14.44
N LEU A 125 0.01 10.33 13.91
CA LEU A 125 -0.90 9.27 14.36
C LEU A 125 -0.27 7.88 14.19
N ARG A 126 0.50 7.67 13.12
CA ARG A 126 1.25 6.43 12.89
C ARG A 126 2.36 6.22 13.91
N GLN A 127 3.18 7.24 14.17
CA GLN A 127 4.26 7.13 15.15
C GLN A 127 3.70 6.79 16.54
N ARG A 128 2.59 7.43 16.94
CA ARG A 128 1.91 7.14 18.21
C ARG A 128 1.38 5.72 18.29
N ALA A 129 0.75 5.24 17.22
CA ALA A 129 0.26 3.86 17.14
C ALA A 129 1.40 2.84 17.14
N ALA A 130 2.54 3.14 16.51
CA ALA A 130 3.72 2.27 16.50
C ALA A 130 4.44 2.25 17.86
N SER A 131 4.48 3.36 18.58
CA SER A 131 5.04 3.45 19.93
C SER A 131 4.18 2.76 21.02
N GLY A 132 2.95 2.38 20.68
CA GLY A 132 1.89 1.95 21.60
C GLY A 132 1.57 0.44 21.63
N THR A 133 2.54 -0.45 21.40
CA THR A 133 2.46 -1.93 21.58
C THR A 133 2.08 -2.78 20.33
N ALA A 134 2.82 -3.88 20.12
CA ALA A 134 2.32 -5.22 19.75
C ALA A 134 1.49 -5.48 18.47
N TRP A 135 1.48 -4.62 17.45
CA TRP A 135 0.85 -5.03 16.16
C TRP A 135 1.66 -6.09 15.38
N TRP A 136 2.92 -6.30 15.81
CA TRP A 136 3.93 -7.17 15.19
C TRP A 136 4.51 -8.22 16.15
N VAL A 137 3.80 -8.66 17.21
CA VAL A 137 4.37 -9.66 18.15
C VAL A 137 4.98 -10.82 17.38
N GLU A 138 6.27 -11.05 17.62
CA GLU A 138 7.19 -11.85 16.82
C GLU A 138 6.60 -13.22 16.47
N ALA A 139 6.18 -13.38 15.22
CA ALA A 139 6.14 -14.68 14.59
C ALA A 139 7.61 -15.11 14.35
N GLY A 140 8.32 -15.47 15.42
CA GLY A 140 9.78 -15.69 15.34
C GLY A 140 10.43 -16.46 16.48
N ASP A 141 9.95 -16.38 17.72
CA ASP A 141 10.53 -17.14 18.83
C ASP A 141 9.76 -18.45 19.09
N THR A 142 10.07 -19.45 18.26
CA THR A 142 10.28 -20.88 18.56
C THR A 142 10.35 -21.70 17.28
#